data_AF-A0A7X6XXB7-F1
#
_entry.id   AF-A0A7X6XXB7-F1
#
_cell.length_a   1.000
_cell.length_b   1.000
_cell.length_c   1.000
_cell.angle_alpha   90.00
_cell.angle_beta   90.00
_cell.angle_gamma   90.00
#
_symmetry.space_group_name_H-M   'P 1'
#
loop_
_entity.id
_entity.type
_entity.pdbx_description
1 polymer ?
#
loop_
_entity_poly.entity_id
_entity_poly.type
_entity_poly.pdbx_seq_one_letter_code
_entity_poly.pdbx_strand_id
1 'polypeptide(L)'
;MDATFRSFEVIDSKIIIKKIDKSILKYGEIRIPNDLRDFFGLFEMEKYEREEISIKFKNLEYEAVIYIDNFARRRGKLRWGRELGLAINESVQEYLFLKENKGKIKEEIIEKEIDLDKYNPLIRIEKNNEKHYKFELIFPSEMEIDIEQYKLHEDKFIYGVRSRYELDPKIRLEALKYHGMSCKICGFNYESTYGELGKGYIQIHHKYHDDNSSFDIDIKKDIIPICDNCHSMIHRNKYKNIDSEELEYFVSANKEYQRLKK
;
A
#
# COMPACT_ATOMS: atom_id res chain seq x y z
N MET A 1 14.62 -9.27 11.73
CA MET A 1 14.88 -8.35 12.86
C MET A 1 14.59 -6.96 12.32
N ASP A 2 13.33 -6.55 12.41
CA ASP A 2 12.83 -5.36 11.75
C ASP A 2 13.15 -4.15 12.61
N ALA A 3 14.15 -3.38 12.19
CA ALA A 3 14.51 -2.16 12.86
C ALA A 3 13.58 -1.03 12.40
N THR A 4 12.57 -0.72 13.21
CA THR A 4 11.74 0.48 13.03
C THR A 4 12.59 1.71 13.37
N PHE A 5 13.19 2.33 12.35
CA PHE A 5 13.92 3.59 12.50
C PHE A 5 13.03 4.76 12.08
N ARG A 6 12.81 5.75 12.96
CA ARG A 6 12.56 7.14 12.59
C ARG A 6 11.58 7.33 11.41
N SER A 7 10.34 6.88 11.56
CA SER A 7 9.23 6.97 10.58
C SER A 7 9.34 6.09 9.32
N PHE A 8 10.40 5.30 9.18
CA PHE A 8 10.55 4.31 8.12
C PHE A 8 10.51 2.89 8.66
N GLU A 9 10.13 1.98 7.78
CA GLU A 9 10.19 0.54 7.95
C GLU A 9 10.66 -0.07 6.63
N VAL A 10 11.66 -0.95 6.69
CA VAL A 10 12.23 -1.61 5.51
C VAL A 10 11.57 -2.98 5.39
N ILE A 11 10.89 -3.21 4.28
CA ILE A 11 10.22 -4.49 4.00
C ILE A 11 11.18 -5.43 3.28
N ASP A 12 11.80 -4.94 2.19
CA ASP A 12 12.89 -5.62 1.50
C ASP A 12 13.73 -4.63 0.68
N SER A 13 14.62 -5.14 -0.19
CA SER A 13 15.48 -4.30 -1.05
C SER A 13 14.72 -3.41 -2.04
N LYS A 14 13.44 -3.70 -2.31
CA LYS A 14 12.60 -2.98 -3.26
C LYS A 14 11.48 -2.21 -2.59
N ILE A 15 11.12 -2.54 -1.36
CA ILE A 15 9.96 -1.93 -0.69
C ILE A 15 10.36 -1.36 0.66
N ILE A 16 10.00 -0.09 0.87
CA ILE A 16 10.02 0.56 2.18
C ILE A 16 8.69 1.22 2.47
N ILE A 17 8.36 1.36 3.75
CA ILE A 17 7.19 2.07 4.23
C ILE A 17 7.64 3.35 4.91
N LYS A 18 6.97 4.46 4.60
CA LYS A 18 7.19 5.76 5.21
C LYS A 18 5.90 6.27 5.84
N LYS A 19 5.92 6.50 7.15
CA LYS A 19 4.83 7.22 7.84
C LYS A 19 4.74 8.65 7.29
N ILE A 20 3.56 9.08 6.85
CA ILE A 20 3.37 10.45 6.36
C ILE A 20 3.63 11.45 7.47
N ASP A 21 4.41 12.48 7.16
CA ASP A 21 4.75 13.56 8.07
C ASP A 21 4.60 14.94 7.41
N LYS A 22 4.83 15.98 8.20
CA LYS A 22 4.75 17.38 7.75
C LYS A 22 5.70 17.69 6.58
N SER A 23 6.82 16.98 6.45
CA SER A 23 7.80 17.25 5.38
C SER A 23 7.24 16.86 4.02
N ILE A 24 6.60 15.70 3.96
CA ILE A 24 5.92 15.18 2.77
C ILE A 24 4.83 16.16 2.34
N LEU A 25 3.99 16.59 3.27
CA LEU A 25 2.78 17.36 2.98
C LEU A 25 3.02 18.84 2.71
N LYS A 26 3.96 19.45 3.44
CA LYS A 26 4.22 20.90 3.36
C LYS A 26 5.32 21.24 2.38
N TYR A 27 6.34 20.39 2.26
CA TYR A 27 7.56 20.71 1.51
C TYR A 27 7.78 19.79 0.30
N GLY A 28 6.99 18.71 0.17
CA GLY A 28 7.16 17.73 -0.91
C GLY A 28 8.52 17.04 -0.84
N GLU A 29 8.98 16.72 0.38
CA GLU A 29 10.29 16.11 0.58
C GLU A 29 10.28 14.96 1.58
N ILE A 30 11.19 14.00 1.35
CA ILE A 30 11.56 12.95 2.28
C ILE A 30 13.05 13.10 2.58
N ARG A 31 13.39 13.24 3.86
CA ARG A 31 14.78 13.16 4.31
C ARG A 31 15.20 11.70 4.39
N ILE A 32 16.26 11.34 3.69
CA ILE A 32 16.75 9.98 3.58
C ILE A 32 17.79 9.75 4.70
N PRO A 33 17.53 8.87 5.67
CA PRO A 33 18.49 8.51 6.70
C PRO A 33 19.65 7.71 6.09
N ASN A 34 20.78 7.68 6.80
CA ASN A 34 22.00 7.04 6.30
C ASN A 34 21.82 5.55 6.01
N ASP A 35 20.95 4.87 6.76
CA ASP A 35 20.68 3.43 6.62
C ASP A 35 19.83 3.09 5.37
N LEU A 36 19.18 4.09 4.75
CA LEU A 36 18.38 3.91 3.53
C LEU A 36 19.12 4.40 2.27
N ARG A 37 20.41 4.73 2.38
CA ARG A 37 21.17 5.27 1.24
C ARG A 37 21.27 4.29 0.07
N ASP A 38 21.43 3.00 0.35
CA ASP A 38 21.47 1.95 -0.68
C ASP A 38 20.17 1.87 -1.45
N PHE A 39 19.04 1.94 -0.73
CA PHE A 39 17.71 1.91 -1.35
C PHE A 39 17.54 3.05 -2.37
N PHE A 40 18.05 4.25 -2.06
CA PHE A 40 17.93 5.43 -2.92
C PHE A 40 19.15 5.70 -3.82
N GLY A 41 20.10 4.75 -3.94
CA GLY A 41 21.26 4.91 -4.82
C GLY A 41 22.24 6.02 -4.41
N LEU A 42 22.25 6.44 -3.14
CA LEU A 42 22.98 7.61 -2.67
C LEU A 42 24.49 7.37 -2.46
N PHE A 43 25.00 6.14 -2.58
CA PHE A 43 26.40 5.83 -2.29
C PHE A 43 27.38 6.31 -3.35
N GLU A 44 26.96 6.25 -4.61
CA GLU A 44 27.77 6.63 -5.77
C GLU A 44 27.72 8.14 -6.04
N MET A 45 26.83 8.87 -5.36
CA MET A 45 26.61 10.28 -5.64
C MET A 45 27.72 11.21 -5.13
N GLU A 46 28.15 12.11 -5.99
CA GLU A 46 29.09 13.19 -5.71
C GLU A 46 28.43 14.37 -4.97
N LYS A 47 29.28 15.27 -4.46
CA LYS A 47 28.81 16.50 -3.81
C LYS A 47 28.13 17.40 -4.86
N TYR A 48 26.88 17.79 -4.60
CA TYR A 48 26.01 18.58 -5.48
C TYR A 48 25.37 17.84 -6.65
N GLU A 49 25.65 16.54 -6.80
CA GLU A 49 24.97 15.71 -7.78
C GLU A 49 23.47 15.59 -7.46
N ARG A 50 22.67 15.51 -8.52
CA ARG A 50 21.22 15.37 -8.47
C ARG A 50 20.82 14.28 -9.46
N GLU A 51 20.13 13.28 -8.96
CA GLU A 51 19.58 12.21 -9.77
C GLU A 51 18.10 12.51 -10.04
N GLU A 52 17.75 12.68 -11.32
CA GLU A 52 16.38 12.84 -11.77
C GLU A 52 15.69 11.46 -11.82
N ILE A 53 14.52 11.39 -11.20
CA ILE A 53 13.74 10.16 -11.09
C ILE A 53 12.27 10.43 -11.41
N SER A 54 11.53 9.35 -11.68
CA SER A 54 10.09 9.37 -11.86
C SER A 54 9.39 8.63 -10.71
N ILE A 55 8.31 9.23 -10.21
CA ILE A 55 7.45 8.64 -9.18
C ILE A 55 6.06 8.43 -9.78
N LYS A 56 5.65 7.16 -9.85
CA LYS A 56 4.29 6.79 -10.20
C LYS A 56 3.36 6.87 -8.99
N PHE A 57 2.29 7.64 -9.09
CA PHE A 57 1.25 7.76 -8.07
C PHE A 57 -0.13 7.90 -8.71
N LYS A 58 -1.12 7.11 -8.26
CA LYS A 58 -2.50 7.08 -8.84
C LYS A 58 -2.54 7.02 -10.38
N ASN A 59 -1.69 6.18 -10.97
CA ASN A 59 -1.51 6.01 -12.44
C ASN A 59 -0.95 7.24 -13.20
N LEU A 60 -0.51 8.27 -12.50
CA LEU A 60 0.20 9.41 -13.07
C LEU A 60 1.69 9.30 -12.74
N GLU A 61 2.55 9.83 -13.62
CA GLU A 61 3.99 9.91 -13.41
C GLU A 61 4.36 11.34 -13.00
N TYR A 62 5.22 11.48 -12.00
CA TYR A 62 5.66 12.76 -11.45
C TYR A 62 7.19 12.84 -11.43
N GLU A 63 7.73 14.00 -11.78
CA GLU A 63 9.17 14.24 -11.70
C GLU A 63 9.61 14.50 -10.25
N ALA A 64 10.74 13.91 -9.88
CA ALA A 64 11.37 14.08 -8.59
C ALA A 64 12.90 14.00 -8.71
N VAL A 65 13.58 14.42 -7.64
CA VAL A 65 15.04 14.48 -7.59
C VAL A 65 15.54 13.90 -6.26
N ILE A 66 16.55 13.05 -6.34
CA ILE A 66 17.32 12.55 -5.21
C ILE A 66 18.67 13.25 -5.19
N TYR A 67 19.13 13.69 -4.01
CA TYR A 67 20.44 14.32 -3.85
C TYR A 67 20.94 14.27 -2.41
N ILE A 68 22.24 14.54 -2.21
CA ILE A 68 22.85 14.68 -0.89
C ILE A 68 22.64 16.11 -0.37
N ASP A 69 21.87 16.27 0.72
CA ASP A 69 21.58 17.58 1.31
C ASP A 69 22.67 18.06 2.28
N ASN A 70 23.39 17.12 2.89
CA ASN A 70 24.49 17.38 3.79
C ASN A 70 25.59 16.34 3.56
N PHE A 71 26.60 16.74 2.78
CA PHE A 71 27.71 15.86 2.40
C PHE A 71 28.51 15.36 3.61
N ALA A 72 28.76 16.21 4.61
CA ALA A 72 29.51 15.84 5.81
C ALA A 72 28.80 14.76 6.65
N ARG A 73 27.47 14.82 6.72
CA ARG A 73 26.64 13.81 7.42
C ARG A 73 26.16 12.69 6.49
N ARG A 74 26.50 12.77 5.20
CA ARG A 74 26.04 11.90 4.11
C ARG A 74 24.52 11.71 4.07
N ARG A 75 23.76 12.72 4.49
CA ARG A 75 22.29 12.66 4.49
C ARG A 75 21.75 12.99 3.11
N GLY A 76 20.80 12.18 2.67
CA GLY A 76 20.13 12.37 1.39
C GLY A 76 18.77 13.03 1.54
N LYS A 77 18.22 13.44 0.42
CA LYS A 77 16.87 13.96 0.31
C LYS A 77 16.26 13.54 -1.02
N LEU A 78 15.01 13.10 -0.96
CA LEU A 78 14.12 12.95 -2.10
C LEU A 78 13.15 14.14 -2.09
N ARG A 79 12.97 14.80 -3.23
CA ARG A 79 12.06 15.94 -3.37
C ARG A 79 11.29 15.86 -4.69
N TRP A 80 10.03 16.27 -4.68
CA TRP A 80 9.18 16.31 -5.86
C TRP A 80 8.52 17.68 -6.06
N GLY A 81 7.91 17.86 -7.23
CA GLY A 81 7.17 19.07 -7.60
C GLY A 81 5.87 19.27 -6.81
N ARG A 82 5.25 20.44 -6.96
CA ARG A 82 4.02 20.80 -6.23
C ARG A 82 2.86 19.81 -6.48
N GLU A 83 2.75 19.29 -7.70
CA GLU A 83 1.62 18.47 -8.14
C GLU A 83 1.51 17.16 -7.36
N LEU A 84 2.61 16.40 -7.23
CA LEU A 84 2.61 15.19 -6.41
C LEU A 84 2.35 15.52 -4.92
N GLY A 85 2.88 16.65 -4.45
CA GLY A 85 2.62 17.14 -3.09
C GLY A 85 1.12 17.37 -2.84
N LEU A 86 0.43 18.05 -3.77
CA LEU A 86 -1.01 18.28 -3.71
C LEU A 86 -1.79 16.97 -3.78
N ALA A 87 -1.46 16.09 -4.73
CA ALA A 87 -2.16 14.82 -4.90
C ALA A 87 -2.06 13.90 -3.66
N ILE A 88 -0.88 13.82 -3.04
CA ILE A 88 -0.72 13.10 -1.76
C ILE A 88 -1.54 13.78 -0.67
N ASN A 89 -1.46 15.11 -0.57
CA ASN A 89 -2.14 15.88 0.46
C ASN A 89 -3.66 15.70 0.39
N GLU A 90 -4.27 15.93 -0.77
CA GLU A 90 -5.70 15.71 -1.04
C GLU A 90 -6.16 14.30 -0.62
N SER A 91 -5.33 13.29 -0.86
CA SER A 91 -5.65 11.90 -0.50
C SER A 91 -5.63 11.62 1.00
N VAL A 92 -5.01 12.48 1.82
CA VAL A 92 -4.77 12.20 3.26
C VAL A 92 -5.24 13.30 4.23
N GLN A 93 -5.72 14.45 3.73
CA GLN A 93 -6.08 15.61 4.58
C GLN A 93 -7.09 15.28 5.67
N GLU A 94 -8.11 14.50 5.35
CA GLU A 94 -9.18 14.16 6.29
C GLU A 94 -8.65 13.40 7.52
N TYR A 95 -7.72 12.45 7.34
CA TYR A 95 -7.12 11.69 8.44
C TYR A 95 -6.24 12.55 9.34
N LEU A 96 -5.56 13.54 8.76
CA LEU A 96 -4.70 14.44 9.50
C LEU A 96 -5.52 15.46 10.29
N PHE A 97 -6.62 15.95 9.72
CA PHE A 97 -7.57 16.82 10.42
C PHE A 97 -8.22 16.11 11.61
N LEU A 98 -8.58 14.82 11.45
CA LEU A 98 -9.08 13.99 12.56
C LEU A 98 -8.04 13.89 13.69
N LYS A 99 -6.75 13.78 13.36
CA LYS A 99 -5.66 13.75 14.34
C LYS A 99 -5.47 15.06 15.09
N GLU A 100 -5.50 16.20 14.41
CA GLU A 100 -5.30 17.52 15.03
C GLU A 100 -6.45 17.90 15.98
N ASN A 101 -7.67 17.42 15.73
CA ASN A 101 -8.85 17.73 16.54
C ASN A 101 -9.16 16.70 17.64
N LYS A 102 -8.24 15.79 17.98
CA LYS A 102 -8.51 14.62 18.87
C LYS A 102 -9.83 13.93 18.49
N GLY A 103 -10.07 13.81 17.18
CA GLY A 103 -11.39 13.59 16.62
C GLY A 103 -11.90 12.19 16.92
N LYS A 104 -13.04 12.10 17.60
CA LYS A 104 -13.93 10.95 17.47
C LYS A 104 -14.23 10.80 15.97
N ILE A 105 -13.98 9.63 15.38
CA ILE A 105 -14.64 9.31 14.12
C ILE A 105 -16.12 9.12 14.48
N LYS A 106 -16.96 10.11 14.14
CA LYS A 106 -18.41 9.96 14.18
C LYS A 106 -18.85 9.41 12.83
N GLU A 107 -18.67 8.12 12.62
CA GLU A 107 -19.67 7.38 11.85
C GLU A 107 -20.75 6.93 12.85
N GLU A 108 -22.01 6.84 12.43
CA GLU A 108 -23.18 6.52 13.27
C GLU A 108 -23.08 5.19 14.06
N ILE A 109 -21.95 4.49 13.97
CA ILE A 109 -21.80 3.07 14.28
C ILE A 109 -20.68 2.81 15.33
N ILE A 110 -19.69 3.69 15.54
CA ILE A 110 -18.53 3.38 16.42
C ILE A 110 -18.00 4.62 17.17
N GLU A 111 -18.24 4.74 18.48
CA GLU A 111 -17.44 5.62 19.34
C GLU A 111 -16.23 4.86 19.90
N LYS A 112 -15.03 5.08 19.34
CA LYS A 112 -13.77 4.61 19.93
C LYS A 112 -12.74 5.72 20.03
N GLU A 113 -11.96 5.68 21.10
CA GLU A 113 -10.72 6.45 21.24
C GLU A 113 -9.68 5.79 20.33
N ILE A 114 -9.34 6.47 19.23
CA ILE A 114 -8.48 5.97 18.17
C ILE A 114 -7.06 6.44 18.48
N ASP A 115 -6.11 5.52 18.62
CA ASP A 115 -4.67 5.84 18.70
C ASP A 115 -4.18 6.48 17.39
N LEU A 116 -4.31 7.79 17.28
CA LEU A 116 -3.97 8.59 16.10
C LEU A 116 -2.53 8.41 15.59
N ASP A 117 -1.63 7.81 16.36
CA ASP A 117 -0.29 7.43 15.87
C ASP A 117 -0.24 6.08 15.17
N LYS A 118 -1.12 5.16 15.52
CA LYS A 118 -1.35 3.88 14.86
C LYS A 118 -2.06 4.03 13.50
N TYR A 119 -2.92 5.04 13.35
CA TYR A 119 -3.75 5.24 12.14
C TYR A 119 -3.21 6.26 11.15
N ASN A 120 -1.98 6.71 11.35
CA ASN A 120 -1.37 7.64 10.41
C ASN A 120 -1.25 6.98 9.03
N PRO A 121 -1.69 7.64 7.95
CA PRO A 121 -1.48 7.11 6.61
C PRO A 121 0.01 6.86 6.34
N LEU A 122 0.27 5.81 5.57
CA LEU A 122 1.61 5.36 5.22
C LEU A 122 1.77 5.47 3.70
N ILE A 123 3.00 5.75 3.27
CA ILE A 123 3.40 5.64 1.86
C ILE A 123 4.22 4.36 1.73
N ARG A 124 3.72 3.41 0.95
CA ARG A 124 4.51 2.30 0.43
C ARG A 124 5.30 2.81 -0.77
N ILE A 125 6.62 2.76 -0.67
CA ILE A 125 7.55 3.16 -1.72
C ILE A 125 8.15 1.89 -2.31
N GLU A 126 7.79 1.61 -3.55
CA GLU A 126 8.32 0.49 -4.33
C GLU A 126 9.34 1.00 -5.35
N LYS A 127 10.56 0.48 -5.29
CA LYS A 127 11.64 0.75 -6.24
C LYS A 127 11.55 -0.22 -7.41
N ASN A 128 11.07 0.24 -8.56
CA ASN A 128 11.02 -0.56 -9.78
C ASN A 128 12.42 -0.69 -10.40
N ASN A 129 13.17 0.40 -10.39
CA ASN A 129 14.59 0.47 -10.73
C ASN A 129 15.20 1.73 -10.09
N GLU A 130 16.48 2.01 -10.36
CA GLU A 130 17.20 3.17 -9.78
C GLU A 130 16.51 4.52 -10.05
N LYS A 131 15.81 4.67 -11.18
CA LYS A 131 15.18 5.93 -11.61
C LYS A 131 13.66 5.94 -11.52
N HIS A 132 13.01 4.83 -11.16
CA HIS A 132 11.55 4.73 -11.16
C HIS A 132 11.05 4.15 -9.84
N TYR A 133 10.24 4.94 -9.15
CA TYR A 133 9.61 4.58 -7.89
C TYR A 133 8.10 4.60 -8.07
N LYS A 134 7.38 3.79 -7.29
CA LYS A 134 5.92 3.80 -7.22
C LYS A 134 5.52 4.10 -5.79
N PHE A 135 4.63 5.07 -5.62
CA PHE A 135 4.01 5.39 -4.33
C PHE A 135 2.61 4.82 -4.30
N GLU A 136 2.28 4.15 -3.20
CA GLU A 136 0.93 3.73 -2.86
C GLU A 136 0.60 4.17 -1.43
N LEU A 137 -0.62 4.61 -1.20
CA LEU A 137 -1.09 4.95 0.13
C LEU A 137 -1.69 3.73 0.81
N ILE A 138 -1.39 3.60 2.10
CA ILE A 138 -1.98 2.61 2.98
C ILE A 138 -2.65 3.37 4.13
N PHE A 139 -3.91 3.03 4.39
CA PHE A 139 -4.74 3.68 5.40
C PHE A 139 -5.10 2.66 6.49
N PRO A 140 -4.31 2.55 7.59
CA PRO A 140 -4.62 1.59 8.66
C PRO A 140 -5.98 1.81 9.32
N SER A 141 -6.52 3.04 9.29
CA SER A 141 -7.86 3.36 9.81
C SER A 141 -8.97 2.69 9.03
N GLU A 142 -8.93 2.75 7.69
CA GLU A 142 -9.94 2.15 6.82
C GLU A 142 -10.05 0.64 7.08
N MET A 143 -8.91 -0.02 7.30
CA MET A 143 -8.90 -1.46 7.60
C MET A 143 -9.64 -1.80 8.89
N GLU A 144 -9.53 -0.96 9.93
CA GLU A 144 -10.25 -1.20 11.17
C GLU A 144 -11.74 -0.87 11.04
N ILE A 145 -12.08 0.18 10.30
CA ILE A 145 -13.47 0.52 9.97
C ILE A 145 -14.11 -0.64 9.22
N ASP A 146 -13.48 -1.15 8.16
CA ASP A 146 -13.93 -2.32 7.38
C ASP A 146 -14.21 -3.53 8.29
N ILE A 147 -13.28 -3.84 9.21
CA ILE A 147 -13.38 -4.97 10.12
C ILE A 147 -14.54 -4.80 11.11
N GLU A 148 -14.72 -3.61 11.66
CA GLU A 148 -15.81 -3.35 12.61
C GLU A 148 -17.18 -3.31 11.92
N GLN A 149 -17.28 -2.69 10.74
CA GLN A 149 -18.49 -2.72 9.92
C GLN A 149 -18.87 -4.16 9.56
N TYR A 150 -17.90 -4.99 9.17
CA TYR A 150 -18.13 -6.42 8.94
C TYR A 150 -18.67 -7.15 10.18
N LYS A 151 -18.12 -6.89 11.38
CA LYS A 151 -18.59 -7.53 12.63
C LYS A 151 -20.02 -7.17 12.98
N LEU A 152 -20.44 -5.96 12.64
CA LEU A 152 -21.78 -5.43 12.95
C LEU A 152 -22.83 -5.82 11.90
N HIS A 153 -22.42 -6.18 10.70
CA HIS A 153 -23.34 -6.58 9.63
C HIS A 153 -24.02 -7.92 9.96
N GLU A 154 -25.36 -7.91 9.99
CA GLU A 154 -26.16 -9.11 10.31
C GLU A 154 -25.88 -10.25 9.32
N ASP A 155 -25.77 -9.91 8.03
CA ASP A 155 -25.38 -10.85 6.99
C ASP A 155 -23.90 -10.68 6.64
N LYS A 156 -23.04 -11.42 7.37
CA LYS A 156 -21.59 -11.44 7.15
C LYS A 156 -21.19 -11.89 5.75
N PHE A 157 -22.11 -12.43 4.94
CA PHE A 157 -21.81 -12.86 3.58
C PHE A 157 -21.80 -11.69 2.57
N ILE A 158 -22.43 -10.56 2.91
CA ILE A 158 -22.62 -9.41 2.01
C ILE A 158 -21.41 -8.46 2.02
N TYR A 159 -20.77 -8.25 3.18
CA TYR A 159 -19.54 -7.45 3.24
C TYR A 159 -18.37 -8.27 2.70
N GLY A 160 -17.63 -7.71 1.75
CA GLY A 160 -16.50 -8.36 1.07
C GLY A 160 -15.30 -8.77 1.95
N VAL A 161 -15.46 -8.86 3.26
CA VAL A 161 -14.50 -9.49 4.16
C VAL A 161 -14.81 -10.98 4.20
N ARG A 162 -14.35 -11.72 3.19
CA ARG A 162 -14.69 -13.13 2.97
C ARG A 162 -13.75 -14.11 3.67
N SER A 163 -12.63 -13.66 4.24
CA SER A 163 -11.64 -14.55 4.87
C SER A 163 -11.39 -14.25 6.35
N ARG A 164 -11.07 -15.29 7.13
CA ARG A 164 -10.63 -15.18 8.54
C ARG A 164 -9.42 -14.25 8.70
N TYR A 165 -8.56 -14.18 7.67
CA TYR A 165 -7.30 -13.44 7.69
C TYR A 165 -7.49 -11.93 7.44
N GLU A 166 -8.59 -11.54 6.83
CA GLU A 166 -8.98 -10.13 6.75
C GLU A 166 -9.44 -9.57 8.10
N LEU A 167 -9.76 -10.44 9.07
CA LEU A 167 -10.17 -10.04 10.43
C LEU A 167 -9.00 -9.79 11.39
N ASP A 168 -7.77 -10.16 11.02
CA ASP A 168 -6.58 -9.75 11.75
C ASP A 168 -5.98 -8.48 11.09
N PRO A 169 -6.16 -7.29 11.71
CA PRO A 169 -5.66 -6.04 11.16
C PRO A 169 -4.14 -6.05 10.94
N LYS A 170 -3.39 -6.83 11.73
CA LYS A 170 -1.93 -6.91 11.59
C LYS A 170 -1.55 -7.67 10.33
N ILE A 171 -2.13 -8.85 10.11
CA ILE A 171 -1.88 -9.65 8.90
C ILE A 171 -2.27 -8.85 7.67
N ARG A 172 -3.45 -8.21 7.69
CA ARG A 172 -3.90 -7.35 6.59
C ARG A 172 -2.93 -6.20 6.33
N LEU A 173 -2.49 -5.49 7.36
CA LEU A 173 -1.55 -4.38 7.22
C LEU A 173 -0.20 -4.84 6.64
N GLU A 174 0.37 -5.92 7.17
CA GLU A 174 1.64 -6.47 6.68
C GLU A 174 1.51 -6.98 5.22
N ALA A 175 0.39 -7.61 4.87
CA ALA A 175 0.09 -8.00 3.50
C ALA A 175 0.11 -6.80 2.56
N LEU A 176 -0.53 -5.69 2.94
CA LEU A 176 -0.63 -4.49 2.11
C LEU A 176 0.69 -3.72 2.04
N LYS A 177 1.47 -3.69 3.13
CA LYS A 177 2.84 -3.15 3.11
C LYS A 177 3.71 -3.91 2.12
N TYR A 178 3.63 -5.25 2.13
CA TYR A 178 4.41 -6.08 1.22
C TYR A 178 3.90 -5.99 -0.23
N HIS A 179 2.61 -6.29 -0.45
CA HIS A 179 2.06 -6.53 -1.77
C HIS A 179 1.52 -5.28 -2.48
N GLY A 180 1.14 -4.24 -1.73
CA GLY A 180 0.46 -3.05 -2.25
C GLY A 180 -1.06 -3.19 -2.33
N MET A 181 -1.73 -2.21 -2.94
CA MET A 181 -3.19 -2.07 -2.98
C MET A 181 -3.82 -2.49 -4.32
N SER A 182 -3.02 -3.02 -5.26
CA SER A 182 -3.50 -3.53 -6.54
C SER A 182 -3.72 -5.04 -6.48
N CYS A 183 -4.78 -5.50 -7.15
CA CYS A 183 -5.05 -6.92 -7.34
C CYS A 183 -3.85 -7.60 -8.02
N LYS A 184 -3.28 -8.64 -7.39
CA LYS A 184 -2.13 -9.38 -7.93
C LYS A 184 -2.46 -10.18 -9.19
N ILE A 185 -3.73 -10.48 -9.43
CA ILE A 185 -4.17 -11.29 -10.57
C ILE A 185 -4.44 -10.43 -11.81
N CYS A 186 -5.15 -9.31 -11.65
CA CYS A 186 -5.61 -8.51 -12.79
C CYS A 186 -5.13 -7.06 -12.78
N GLY A 187 -4.40 -6.63 -11.76
CA GLY A 187 -3.90 -5.25 -11.62
C GLY A 187 -4.97 -4.20 -11.27
N PHE A 188 -6.23 -4.61 -11.06
CA PHE A 188 -7.31 -3.71 -10.68
C PHE A 188 -7.00 -3.03 -9.34
N ASN A 189 -7.28 -1.73 -9.25
CA ASN A 189 -7.12 -0.93 -8.03
C ASN A 189 -8.40 -0.12 -7.81
N TYR A 190 -9.02 -0.30 -6.64
CA TYR A 190 -10.33 0.30 -6.34
C TYR A 190 -10.23 1.82 -6.26
N GLU A 191 -9.27 2.37 -5.51
CA GLU A 191 -9.08 3.82 -5.39
C GLU A 191 -8.83 4.48 -6.75
N SER A 192 -8.01 3.88 -7.61
CA SER A 192 -7.73 4.41 -8.95
C SER A 192 -8.94 4.36 -9.89
N THR A 193 -9.91 3.47 -9.62
CA THR A 193 -11.09 3.28 -10.48
C THR A 193 -12.31 4.04 -9.96
N TYR A 194 -12.51 4.04 -8.64
CA TYR A 194 -13.71 4.54 -7.95
C TYR A 194 -13.44 5.80 -7.12
N GLY A 195 -12.19 6.29 -7.06
CA GLY A 195 -11.81 7.43 -6.23
C GLY A 195 -11.95 7.10 -4.74
N GLU A 196 -12.45 8.06 -3.97
CA GLU A 196 -12.61 7.94 -2.51
C GLU A 196 -13.48 6.73 -2.10
N LEU A 197 -14.47 6.33 -2.92
CA LEU A 197 -15.30 5.15 -2.63
C LEU A 197 -14.52 3.83 -2.63
N GLY A 198 -13.38 3.78 -3.31
CA GLY A 198 -12.53 2.60 -3.41
C GLY A 198 -11.29 2.65 -2.52
N LYS A 199 -11.18 3.68 -1.68
CA LYS A 199 -10.01 3.96 -0.85
C LYS A 199 -9.83 2.89 0.21
N GLY A 200 -8.60 2.42 0.41
CA GLY A 200 -8.29 1.38 1.40
C GLY A 200 -8.89 -0.01 1.11
N TYR A 201 -9.74 -0.14 0.08
CA TYR A 201 -10.48 -1.37 -0.19
C TYR A 201 -9.74 -2.31 -1.16
N ILE A 202 -9.48 -3.53 -0.69
CA ILE A 202 -9.02 -4.69 -1.45
C ILE A 202 -9.21 -5.95 -0.58
N GLN A 203 -9.45 -7.11 -1.17
CA GLN A 203 -9.54 -8.35 -0.40
C GLN A 203 -8.16 -8.98 -0.19
N ILE A 204 -7.92 -9.54 1.00
CA ILE A 204 -6.72 -10.35 1.28
C ILE A 204 -7.11 -11.83 1.20
N HIS A 205 -6.55 -12.50 0.20
CA HIS A 205 -6.83 -13.89 -0.11
C HIS A 205 -5.64 -14.76 0.29
N HIS A 206 -5.91 -15.87 0.99
CA HIS A 206 -4.92 -16.90 1.27
C HIS A 206 -4.90 -17.90 0.11
N LYS A 207 -3.73 -18.11 -0.50
CA LYS A 207 -3.56 -18.90 -1.73
C LYS A 207 -3.93 -20.38 -1.56
N TYR A 208 -3.73 -20.94 -0.36
CA TYR A 208 -3.94 -22.35 -0.08
C TYR A 208 -5.13 -22.57 0.86
N HIS A 209 -6.11 -23.41 0.48
CA HIS A 209 -7.32 -23.66 1.28
C HIS A 209 -7.13 -24.71 2.37
N ASP A 210 -5.94 -24.83 2.96
CA ASP A 210 -5.73 -25.84 4.01
C ASP A 210 -6.16 -25.28 5.37
N ASP A 211 -7.34 -25.70 5.83
CA ASP A 211 -8.00 -25.27 7.08
C ASP A 211 -7.19 -25.56 8.38
N ASN A 212 -6.02 -26.20 8.26
CA ASN A 212 -5.18 -26.65 9.38
C ASN A 212 -3.90 -25.82 9.62
N SER A 213 -3.54 -24.84 8.79
CA SER A 213 -2.31 -24.05 8.98
C SER A 213 -2.54 -22.84 9.88
N SER A 214 -2.83 -23.08 11.16
CA SER A 214 -3.18 -22.03 12.12
C SER A 214 -2.00 -21.39 12.87
N PHE A 215 -0.73 -21.67 12.51
CA PHE A 215 0.38 -21.17 13.33
C PHE A 215 1.52 -20.40 12.65
N ASP A 216 1.73 -20.48 11.34
CA ASP A 216 2.74 -19.65 10.65
C ASP A 216 2.29 -19.31 9.22
N ILE A 217 1.81 -18.08 8.99
CA ILE A 217 1.46 -17.57 7.65
C ILE A 217 2.63 -16.74 7.15
N ASP A 218 3.22 -17.13 6.01
CA ASP A 218 4.21 -16.33 5.32
C ASP A 218 3.49 -15.26 4.48
N ILE A 219 3.47 -14.02 4.97
CA ILE A 219 2.85 -12.85 4.33
C ILE A 219 3.23 -12.75 2.84
N LYS A 220 4.46 -13.11 2.48
CA LYS A 220 4.96 -12.99 1.10
C LYS A 220 4.45 -14.11 0.21
N LYS A 221 4.31 -15.33 0.73
CA LYS A 221 4.03 -16.52 -0.08
C LYS A 221 2.56 -16.91 -0.07
N ASP A 222 1.92 -16.81 1.10
CA ASP A 222 0.67 -17.50 1.37
C ASP A 222 -0.55 -16.59 1.18
N ILE A 223 -0.36 -15.27 1.19
CA ILE A 223 -1.45 -14.30 1.03
C ILE A 223 -1.16 -13.31 -0.09
N ILE A 224 -2.23 -12.86 -0.75
CA ILE A 224 -2.17 -11.86 -1.81
C ILE A 224 -3.40 -10.93 -1.77
N PRO A 225 -3.25 -9.65 -2.13
CA PRO A 225 -4.38 -8.77 -2.36
C PRO A 225 -5.02 -9.06 -3.72
N ILE A 226 -6.34 -9.26 -3.75
CA ILE A 226 -7.12 -9.49 -4.98
C ILE A 226 -8.44 -8.71 -4.97
N CYS A 227 -9.00 -8.42 -6.15
CA CYS A 227 -10.32 -7.78 -6.26
C CYS A 227 -11.47 -8.79 -6.14
N ASP A 228 -12.66 -8.31 -5.82
CA ASP A 228 -13.87 -9.14 -5.61
C ASP A 228 -14.17 -10.04 -6.81
N ASN A 229 -13.92 -9.54 -8.03
CA ASN A 229 -14.12 -10.30 -9.26
C ASN A 229 -13.15 -11.48 -9.37
N CYS A 230 -11.86 -11.28 -9.09
CA CYS A 230 -10.88 -12.35 -9.12
C CYS A 230 -11.09 -13.35 -7.97
N HIS A 231 -11.41 -12.84 -6.77
CA HIS A 231 -11.78 -13.68 -5.63
C HIS A 231 -12.98 -14.57 -5.97
N SER A 232 -14.02 -13.99 -6.56
CA SER A 232 -15.21 -14.74 -6.95
C SER A 232 -14.89 -15.80 -8.01
N MET A 233 -13.94 -15.55 -8.93
CA MET A 233 -13.52 -16.53 -9.92
C MET A 233 -12.72 -17.70 -9.33
N ILE A 234 -11.82 -17.44 -8.36
CA ILE A 234 -11.09 -18.51 -7.63
C ILE A 234 -12.08 -19.46 -6.96
N HIS A 235 -13.08 -18.91 -6.28
CA HIS A 235 -14.05 -19.72 -5.52
C HIS A 235 -15.29 -20.16 -6.33
N ARG A 236 -15.36 -19.84 -7.62
CA ARG A 236 -16.57 -20.10 -8.44
C ARG A 236 -16.88 -21.58 -8.59
N ASN A 237 -15.86 -22.42 -8.74
CA ASN A 237 -16.04 -23.86 -8.97
C ASN A 237 -15.46 -24.67 -7.82
N LYS A 238 -16.34 -25.17 -6.95
CA LYS A 238 -15.95 -26.04 -5.81
C LYS A 238 -15.28 -27.36 -6.21
N TYR A 239 -15.39 -27.77 -7.48
CA TYR A 239 -14.80 -29.00 -8.00
C TYR A 239 -13.53 -28.76 -8.82
N LYS A 240 -13.18 -27.50 -9.07
CA LYS A 240 -11.96 -27.09 -9.74
C LYS A 240 -11.36 -25.95 -8.93
N ASN A 241 -10.53 -26.31 -7.97
CA ASN A 241 -9.73 -25.35 -7.20
C ASN A 241 -8.69 -24.75 -8.14
N ILE A 242 -9.06 -23.65 -8.81
CA ILE A 242 -8.12 -22.85 -9.57
C ILE A 242 -7.38 -21.99 -8.56
N ASP A 243 -6.07 -22.14 -8.46
CA ASP A 243 -5.27 -21.30 -7.58
C ASP A 243 -5.06 -19.90 -8.18
N SER A 244 -4.45 -19.02 -7.39
CA SER A 244 -4.21 -17.64 -7.82
C SER A 244 -3.29 -17.52 -9.04
N GLU A 245 -2.34 -18.45 -9.19
CA GLU A 245 -1.31 -18.41 -10.24
C GLU A 245 -1.90 -18.88 -11.58
N GLU A 246 -2.70 -19.95 -11.54
CA GLU A 246 -3.48 -20.40 -12.68
C GLU A 246 -4.44 -19.31 -13.18
N LEU A 247 -5.15 -18.62 -12.27
CA LEU A 247 -6.05 -17.54 -12.66
C LEU A 247 -5.29 -16.34 -13.25
N GLU A 248 -4.14 -15.98 -12.68
CA GLU A 248 -3.27 -14.91 -13.21
C GLU A 248 -2.82 -15.23 -14.64
N TYR A 249 -2.41 -16.48 -14.90
CA TYR A 249 -2.07 -16.94 -16.24
C TYR A 249 -3.23 -16.77 -17.22
N PHE A 250 -4.43 -17.24 -16.87
CA PHE A 250 -5.61 -17.11 -17.73
C PHE A 250 -5.97 -15.64 -18.01
N VAL A 251 -5.94 -14.79 -16.99
CA VAL A 251 -6.26 -13.37 -17.15
C VAL A 251 -5.24 -12.68 -18.05
N SER A 252 -3.95 -12.97 -17.87
CA SER A 252 -2.87 -12.36 -18.64
C SER A 252 -2.90 -12.79 -20.10
N ALA A 253 -3.02 -14.11 -20.37
CA ALA A 253 -3.13 -14.64 -21.73
C ALA A 253 -4.36 -14.06 -22.48
N ASN A 254 -5.50 -13.94 -21.79
CA ASN A 254 -6.69 -13.35 -22.40
C ASN A 254 -6.53 -11.85 -22.67
N LYS A 255 -5.93 -11.08 -21.76
CA LYS A 255 -5.64 -9.66 -22.00
C LYS A 255 -4.74 -9.46 -23.22
N GLU A 256 -3.69 -10.26 -23.33
CA GLU A 256 -2.79 -10.22 -24.48
C GLU A 256 -3.50 -10.57 -25.79
N TYR A 257 -4.29 -11.65 -25.79
CA TYR A 257 -5.11 -12.03 -26.93
C TYR A 257 -6.06 -10.92 -27.39
N GLN A 258 -6.73 -10.25 -26.45
CA GLN A 258 -7.61 -9.11 -26.77
C GLN A 258 -6.82 -7.90 -27.28
N ARG A 259 -5.58 -7.69 -26.81
CA ARG A 259 -4.71 -6.62 -27.30
C ARG A 259 -4.26 -6.89 -28.75
N LEU A 260 -3.88 -8.13 -29.08
CA LEU A 260 -3.45 -8.52 -30.42
C LEU A 260 -4.57 -8.52 -31.46
N LYS A 261 -5.83 -8.59 -31.01
CA LYS A 261 -7.01 -8.50 -31.88
C LYS A 261 -7.44 -7.07 -32.22
N LYS A 262 -6.93 -6.07 -31.49
CA LYS A 262 -7.20 -4.65 -31.74
C LYS A 262 -6.16 -4.07 -32.67
#